data_AF-A0A3Q1I845-F1
#
_entry.id   AF-A0A3Q1I845-F1
#
_cell.length_a   1.000
_cell.length_b   1.000
_cell.length_c   1.000
_cell.angle_alpha   90.00
_cell.angle_beta   90.00
_cell.angle_gamma   90.00
#
_symmetry.space_group_name_H-M   'P 1'
#
loop_
_entity.id
_entity.type
_entity.pdbx_description
1 polymer ?
#
loop_
_entity_poly.entity_id
_entity_poly.type
_entity_poly.pdbx_seq_one_letter_code
_entity_poly.pdbx_strand_id
1 'polypeptide(L)'
;QEEGEKLPMVPQLAPPKIPEGERVDFDDIHRKRMEKDLVELHTLIDVHFEQRKKDEEELIALKDRIEHRRSERAEIQRVRAEKEKDRQNRIAEERHRKEEEEAKRKADDEAKKKKVLSGMGANFGGFLAKAETRKGKRLTGREIKKKTLADRRQPLGIDSMREDALKQRAQDMWNRIYQLESEKFDYMEHMKHQKYEIIVLLNRIQHAQKFKKGHGKGKVGGRWK
;
A
#
# COMPACT_ATOMS: atom_id res chain seq x y z
N GLN A 1 -137.48 36.67 -15.45
CA GLN A 1 -137.20 35.96 -14.19
C GLN A 1 -135.78 35.45 -14.36
N GLU A 2 -134.80 36.23 -13.89
CA GLU A 2 -134.27 36.17 -12.50
C GLU A 2 -133.76 34.75 -12.19
N GLU A 3 -132.62 34.51 -11.57
CA GLU A 3 -131.39 35.23 -11.23
C GLU A 3 -130.57 34.12 -10.53
N GLY A 4 -129.24 34.19 -10.53
CA GLY A 4 -128.47 33.20 -9.78
C GLY A 4 -126.97 33.24 -10.06
N GLU A 5 -126.34 34.38 -9.76
CA GLU A 5 -124.88 34.48 -9.64
C GLU A 5 -124.34 33.47 -8.62
N LYS A 6 -123.21 32.82 -8.98
CA LYS A 6 -122.29 32.19 -8.02
C LYS A 6 -120.86 32.59 -8.37
N LEU A 7 -120.17 33.16 -7.38
CA LEU A 7 -118.80 33.65 -7.36
C LEU A 7 -117.73 32.62 -7.81
N PRO A 8 -116.51 33.06 -8.21
CA PRO A 8 -115.56 32.28 -8.98
C PRO A 8 -114.78 31.28 -8.11
N MET A 9 -114.63 30.04 -8.60
CA MET A 9 -113.81 29.01 -7.95
C MET A 9 -112.45 28.91 -8.65
N VAL A 10 -111.43 29.60 -8.11
CA VAL A 10 -110.03 29.12 -8.11
C VAL A 10 -110.00 27.95 -7.10
N PRO A 11 -109.27 26.81 -7.29
CA PRO A 11 -107.91 26.68 -7.81
C PRO A 11 -107.71 25.38 -8.65
N GLN A 12 -106.58 25.11 -9.32
CA GLN A 12 -105.40 24.46 -8.71
C GLN A 12 -104.26 24.51 -9.74
N LEU A 13 -103.14 25.12 -9.35
CA LEU A 13 -101.90 25.10 -10.12
C LEU A 13 -101.56 23.64 -10.47
N ALA A 14 -101.46 23.35 -11.77
CA ALA A 14 -100.88 22.10 -12.22
C ALA A 14 -99.47 21.97 -11.61
N PRO A 15 -99.07 20.79 -11.12
CA PRO A 15 -97.71 20.57 -10.62
C PRO A 15 -96.73 20.99 -11.72
N PRO A 16 -95.70 21.80 -11.41
CA PRO A 16 -94.69 22.15 -12.39
C PRO A 16 -94.09 20.84 -12.90
N LYS A 17 -94.16 20.64 -14.22
CA LYS A 17 -93.47 19.54 -14.90
C LYS A 17 -92.00 19.61 -14.49
N ILE A 18 -91.60 18.66 -13.65
CA ILE A 18 -90.20 18.39 -13.34
C ILE A 18 -89.52 18.22 -14.71
N PRO A 19 -88.43 18.95 -15.02
CA PRO A 19 -87.68 18.73 -16.25
C PRO A 19 -87.43 17.24 -16.36
N GLU A 20 -87.80 16.62 -17.50
CA GLU A 20 -87.49 15.22 -17.78
C GLU A 20 -85.98 15.08 -17.60
N GLY A 21 -85.60 14.51 -16.45
CA GLY A 21 -84.22 14.20 -16.15
C GLY A 21 -83.73 13.30 -17.27
N GLU A 22 -82.75 13.82 -18.00
CA GLU A 22 -81.90 13.06 -18.91
C GLU A 22 -81.67 11.67 -18.30
N ARG A 23 -82.25 10.64 -18.92
CA ARG A 23 -82.10 9.26 -18.43
C ARG A 23 -80.60 9.00 -18.35
N VAL A 24 -80.09 8.89 -17.14
CA VAL A 24 -78.69 8.58 -16.88
C VAL A 24 -78.41 7.21 -17.48
N ASP A 25 -77.71 7.18 -18.61
CA ASP A 25 -77.29 5.95 -19.28
C ASP A 25 -76.13 5.34 -18.46
N PHE A 26 -76.44 4.27 -17.72
CA PHE A 26 -75.45 3.57 -16.90
C PHE A 26 -74.33 2.93 -17.73
N ASP A 27 -74.61 2.56 -18.98
CA ASP A 27 -73.59 2.03 -19.89
C ASP A 27 -72.65 3.16 -20.35
N ASP A 28 -73.17 4.37 -20.54
CA ASP A 28 -72.37 5.55 -20.85
C ASP A 28 -71.44 5.94 -19.70
N ILE A 29 -71.93 5.89 -18.45
CA ILE A 29 -71.09 6.10 -17.26
C ILE A 29 -69.98 5.06 -17.18
N HIS A 30 -70.29 3.78 -17.45
CA HIS A 30 -69.30 2.72 -17.38
C HIS A 30 -68.23 2.86 -18.47
N ARG A 31 -68.63 3.18 -19.71
CA ARG A 31 -67.71 3.47 -20.83
C ARG A 31 -66.80 4.66 -20.51
N LYS A 32 -67.37 5.77 -20.04
CA LYS A 32 -66.61 6.98 -19.66
C LYS A 32 -65.63 6.72 -18.51
N ARG A 33 -66.00 5.87 -17.55
CA ARG A 33 -65.08 5.42 -16.49
C ARG A 33 -63.93 4.61 -17.08
N MET A 34 -64.21 3.60 -17.90
CA MET A 34 -63.16 2.78 -18.52
C MET A 34 -62.23 3.61 -19.40
N GLU A 35 -62.76 4.54 -20.20
CA GLU A 35 -61.98 5.44 -21.04
C GLU A 35 -61.08 6.35 -20.19
N LYS A 36 -61.62 6.93 -19.11
CA LYS A 36 -60.85 7.72 -18.15
C LYS A 36 -59.72 6.90 -17.53
N ASP A 37 -60.02 5.71 -17.02
CA ASP A 37 -59.05 4.84 -16.35
C ASP A 37 -57.94 4.41 -17.32
N LEU A 38 -58.27 4.14 -18.60
CA LEU A 38 -57.29 3.84 -19.65
C LEU A 38 -56.39 5.04 -19.97
N VAL A 39 -56.96 6.25 -20.04
CA VAL A 39 -56.18 7.47 -20.29
C VAL A 39 -55.27 7.80 -19.09
N GLU A 40 -55.77 7.66 -17.87
CA GLU A 40 -54.96 7.84 -16.65
C GLU A 40 -53.83 6.81 -16.59
N LEU A 41 -54.10 5.54 -16.93
CA LEU A 41 -53.09 4.49 -16.96
C LEU A 41 -52.00 4.78 -18.01
N HIS A 42 -52.37 5.16 -19.24
CA HIS A 42 -51.39 5.54 -20.26
C HIS A 42 -50.55 6.74 -19.82
N THR A 43 -51.19 7.77 -19.25
CA THR A 43 -50.48 8.96 -18.75
C THR A 43 -49.49 8.59 -17.64
N LEU A 44 -49.89 7.71 -16.70
CA LEU A 44 -49.02 7.25 -15.62
C LEU A 44 -47.83 6.44 -16.16
N ILE A 45 -48.08 5.58 -17.15
CA ILE A 45 -47.03 4.81 -17.83
C ILE A 45 -46.01 5.76 -18.48
N ASP A 46 -46.48 6.73 -19.27
CA ASP A 46 -45.61 7.67 -19.98
C ASP A 46 -44.79 8.53 -19.02
N VAL A 47 -45.43 9.06 -17.97
CA VAL A 47 -44.74 9.83 -16.92
C VAL A 47 -43.67 9.00 -16.22
N HIS A 48 -43.96 7.73 -15.92
CA HIS A 48 -43.00 6.84 -15.26
C HIS A 48 -41.79 6.53 -16.14
N PHE A 49 -42.01 6.26 -17.43
CA PHE A 49 -40.92 6.00 -18.37
C PHE A 49 -40.07 7.25 -18.64
N GLU A 50 -40.70 8.40 -18.84
CA GLU A 50 -39.98 9.66 -19.06
C GLU A 50 -39.19 10.09 -17.80
N GLN A 51 -39.75 9.90 -16.60
CA GLN A 51 -39.02 10.17 -15.37
C GLN A 51 -37.82 9.24 -15.22
N ARG A 52 -38.00 7.92 -15.40
CA ARG A 52 -36.89 6.96 -15.34
C ARG A 52 -35.80 7.28 -16.35
N LYS A 53 -36.18 7.61 -17.58
CA LYS A 53 -35.23 7.94 -18.63
C LYS A 53 -34.38 9.16 -18.25
N LYS A 54 -35.01 10.22 -17.74
CA LYS A 54 -34.28 11.41 -17.24
C LYS A 54 -33.35 11.06 -16.08
N ASP A 55 -33.83 10.29 -15.10
CA ASP A 55 -33.03 9.87 -13.95
C ASP A 55 -31.82 9.00 -14.39
N GLU A 56 -32.02 8.10 -15.36
CA GLU A 56 -30.96 7.27 -15.92
C GLU A 56 -29.93 8.10 -16.69
N GLU A 57 -30.37 9.05 -17.52
CA GLU A 57 -29.49 9.98 -18.24
C GLU A 57 -28.65 10.82 -17.27
N GLU A 58 -29.25 11.35 -16.21
CA GLU A 58 -28.55 12.11 -15.17
C GLU A 58 -27.54 11.23 -14.40
N LEU A 59 -27.92 10.00 -14.08
CA LEU A 59 -27.07 9.05 -13.39
C LEU A 59 -25.86 8.65 -14.25
N ILE A 60 -26.07 8.40 -15.54
CA ILE A 60 -25.00 8.11 -16.51
C ILE A 60 -24.05 9.31 -16.60
N ALA A 61 -24.58 10.52 -16.83
CA ALA A 61 -23.76 11.73 -16.91
C ALA A 61 -22.97 12.02 -15.63
N LEU A 62 -23.52 11.67 -14.45
CA LEU A 62 -22.81 11.77 -13.18
C LEU A 62 -21.70 10.72 -13.06
N LYS A 63 -21.97 9.47 -13.45
CA LYS A 63 -20.97 8.38 -13.45
C LYS A 63 -19.81 8.71 -14.38
N ASP A 64 -20.08 9.18 -15.59
CA ASP A 64 -19.05 9.55 -16.56
C ASP A 64 -18.14 10.67 -16.03
N ARG A 65 -18.72 11.69 -15.39
CA ARG A 65 -17.93 12.76 -14.74
C ARG A 65 -17.09 12.25 -13.58
N ILE A 66 -17.59 11.29 -12.79
CA ILE A 66 -16.83 10.68 -11.70
C ILE A 66 -15.69 9.82 -12.26
N GLU A 67 -15.96 9.03 -13.29
CA GLU A 67 -14.98 8.19 -13.95
C GLU A 67 -13.87 9.02 -14.59
N HIS A 68 -14.23 10.09 -15.29
CA HIS A 68 -13.26 11.04 -15.86
C HIS A 68 -12.36 11.65 -14.77
N ARG A 69 -12.92 12.12 -13.65
CA ARG A 69 -12.10 12.64 -12.54
C ARG A 69 -11.21 11.56 -11.91
N ARG A 70 -11.66 10.31 -11.88
CA ARG A 70 -10.84 9.19 -11.37
C ARG A 70 -9.68 8.88 -12.32
N SER A 71 -9.92 8.85 -13.63
CA SER A 71 -8.88 8.62 -14.62
C SER A 71 -7.86 9.75 -14.64
N GLU A 72 -8.28 11.01 -14.54
CA GLU A 72 -7.38 12.17 -14.41
C GLU A 72 -6.49 12.07 -13.16
N ARG A 73 -7.07 11.71 -12.01
CA ARG A 73 -6.28 11.50 -10.77
C ARG A 73 -5.28 10.37 -10.91
N ALA A 74 -5.69 9.26 -11.53
CA ALA A 74 -4.82 8.12 -11.79
C ALA A 74 -3.66 8.53 -12.71
N GLU A 75 -3.92 9.31 -13.76
CA GLU A 75 -2.89 9.79 -14.68
C GLU A 75 -1.94 10.79 -14.00
N ILE A 76 -2.45 11.71 -13.18
CA ILE A 76 -1.62 12.61 -12.37
C ILE A 76 -0.68 11.82 -11.46
N GLN A 77 -1.18 10.75 -10.82
CA GLN A 77 -0.35 9.89 -9.98
C GLN A 77 0.70 9.14 -10.81
N ARG A 78 0.34 8.62 -11.98
CA ARG A 78 1.26 7.94 -12.90
C ARG A 78 2.40 8.86 -13.33
N VAL A 79 2.08 10.09 -13.77
CA VAL A 79 3.07 11.09 -14.18
C VAL A 79 3.98 11.50 -13.02
N ARG A 80 3.44 11.65 -11.80
CA ARG A 80 4.26 11.94 -10.61
C ARG A 80 5.21 10.78 -10.27
N ALA A 81 4.72 9.54 -10.33
CA ALA A 81 5.53 8.35 -10.09
C ALA A 81 6.64 8.19 -11.14
N GLU A 82 6.33 8.47 -12.41
CA GLU A 82 7.29 8.43 -13.51
C GLU A 82 8.37 9.51 -13.36
N LYS A 83 8.00 10.75 -13.04
CA LYS A 83 8.95 11.84 -12.76
C LYS A 83 9.86 11.55 -11.56
N GLU A 84 9.33 10.97 -10.49
CA GLU A 84 10.14 10.58 -9.34
C GLU A 84 11.09 9.44 -9.68
N LYS A 85 10.63 8.44 -10.43
CA LYS A 85 11.47 7.34 -10.93
C LYS A 85 12.60 7.86 -11.81
N ASP A 86 12.32 8.78 -12.72
CA ASP A 86 13.33 9.41 -13.59
C ASP A 86 14.37 10.20 -12.79
N ARG A 87 13.92 10.98 -11.79
CA ARG A 87 14.82 11.68 -10.86
C ARG A 87 15.74 10.71 -10.11
N GLN A 88 15.19 9.61 -9.58
CA GLN A 88 15.98 8.58 -8.89
C GLN A 88 16.98 7.90 -9.83
N ASN A 89 16.56 7.59 -11.06
CA ASN A 89 17.42 7.01 -12.09
C ASN A 89 18.57 7.94 -12.46
N ARG A 90 18.30 9.24 -12.67
CA ARG A 90 19.33 10.24 -12.98
C ARG A 90 20.35 10.38 -11.85
N ILE A 91 19.91 10.36 -10.60
CA ILE A 91 20.81 10.39 -9.44
C ILE A 91 21.64 9.10 -9.36
N ALA A 92 21.04 7.94 -9.65
CA ALA A 92 21.73 6.66 -9.66
C ALA A 92 22.78 6.60 -10.79
N GLU A 93 22.44 7.09 -11.98
CA GLU A 93 23.32 7.12 -13.14
C GLU A 93 24.47 8.13 -12.96
N GLU A 94 24.21 9.31 -12.39
CA GLU A 94 25.26 10.28 -12.06
C GLU A 94 26.21 9.73 -10.98
N ARG A 95 25.69 9.01 -9.97
CA ARG A 95 26.51 8.30 -8.99
C ARG A 95 27.33 7.20 -9.66
N HIS A 96 26.73 6.41 -10.54
CA HIS A 96 27.42 5.33 -11.25
C HIS A 96 28.55 5.89 -12.13
N ARG A 97 28.30 6.99 -12.86
CA ARG A 97 29.31 7.64 -13.69
C ARG A 97 30.44 8.23 -12.85
N LYS A 98 30.13 8.84 -11.71
CA LYS A 98 31.13 9.35 -10.77
C LYS A 98 31.95 8.22 -10.14
N GLU A 99 31.32 7.11 -9.80
CA GLU A 99 31.98 5.90 -9.30
C GLU A 99 32.89 5.27 -10.36
N GLU A 100 32.49 5.25 -11.63
CA GLU A 100 33.32 4.78 -12.76
C GLU A 100 34.50 5.71 -13.05
N GLU A 101 34.29 7.02 -13.06
CA GLU A 101 35.35 8.02 -13.24
C GLU A 101 36.36 7.98 -12.07
N GLU A 102 35.88 7.85 -10.83
CA GLU A 102 36.73 7.71 -9.64
C GLU A 102 37.44 6.35 -9.61
N ALA A 103 36.79 5.26 -10.04
CA ALA A 103 37.42 3.95 -10.17
C ALA A 103 38.52 3.96 -11.23
N LYS A 104 38.31 4.62 -12.37
CA LYS A 104 39.30 4.77 -13.44
C LYS A 104 40.48 5.63 -12.98
N ARG A 105 40.22 6.78 -12.35
CA ARG A 105 41.26 7.64 -11.80
C ARG A 105 42.08 6.93 -10.71
N LYS A 106 41.40 6.18 -9.84
CA LYS A 106 42.04 5.37 -8.80
C LYS A 106 42.86 4.23 -9.39
N ALA A 107 42.41 3.60 -10.48
CA ALA A 107 43.19 2.58 -11.19
C ALA A 107 44.45 3.19 -11.85
N ASP A 108 44.35 4.37 -12.46
CA ASP A 108 45.49 5.07 -13.05
C ASP A 108 46.49 5.54 -11.98
N ASP A 109 46.00 6.07 -10.86
CA ASP A 109 46.85 6.47 -9.72
C ASP A 109 47.48 5.25 -9.04
N GLU A 110 46.76 4.12 -8.95
CA GLU A 110 47.26 2.85 -8.41
C GLU A 110 48.30 2.21 -9.34
N ALA A 111 48.13 2.30 -10.66
CA ALA A 111 49.12 1.89 -11.66
C ALA A 111 50.38 2.77 -11.60
N LYS A 112 50.23 4.10 -11.52
CA LYS A 112 51.35 5.03 -11.32
C LYS A 112 52.04 4.79 -9.99
N LYS A 113 51.29 4.58 -8.91
CA LYS A 113 51.82 4.30 -7.58
C LYS A 113 52.53 2.94 -7.51
N LYS A 114 52.02 1.90 -8.18
CA LYS A 114 52.70 0.60 -8.32
C LYS A 114 54.00 0.75 -9.11
N LYS A 115 53.99 1.56 -10.17
CA LYS A 115 55.21 1.89 -10.95
C LYS A 115 56.25 2.63 -10.10
N VAL A 116 55.83 3.55 -9.23
CA VAL A 116 56.71 4.31 -8.33
C VAL A 116 57.20 3.47 -7.13
N LEU A 117 56.32 2.68 -6.49
CA LEU A 117 56.66 1.84 -5.34
C LEU A 117 57.46 0.60 -5.72
N SER A 118 57.32 0.10 -6.95
CA SER A 118 58.23 -0.92 -7.49
C SER A 118 59.68 -0.42 -7.56
N GLY A 119 59.91 0.90 -7.52
CA GLY A 119 61.24 1.51 -7.45
C GLY A 119 61.71 1.84 -6.03
N MET A 120 60.86 1.76 -5.01
CA MET A 120 61.17 2.27 -3.66
C MET A 120 60.77 1.27 -2.56
N GLY A 121 61.51 0.16 -2.47
CA GLY A 121 61.70 -0.62 -1.23
C GLY A 121 60.50 -1.37 -0.64
N ALA A 122 60.75 -2.62 -0.25
CA ALA A 122 59.77 -3.65 0.15
C ALA A 122 58.92 -3.40 1.43
N ASN A 123 58.91 -2.20 2.03
CA ASN A 123 58.24 -1.95 3.32
C ASN A 123 56.90 -1.19 3.24
N PHE A 124 56.46 -0.76 2.06
CA PHE A 124 55.15 -0.07 1.89
C PHE A 124 53.98 -1.01 1.53
N GLY A 125 54.25 -2.29 1.25
CA GLY A 125 53.27 -3.25 0.70
C GLY A 125 52.10 -3.61 1.62
N GLY A 126 52.24 -3.46 2.94
CA GLY A 126 51.20 -3.86 3.91
C GLY A 126 49.94 -2.98 3.91
N PHE A 127 50.05 -1.72 3.49
CA PHE A 127 48.91 -0.78 3.44
C PHE A 127 48.06 -0.96 2.18
N LEU A 128 48.68 -1.32 1.05
CA LEU A 128 47.99 -1.55 -0.22
C LEU A 128 47.21 -2.87 -0.24
N ALA A 129 47.76 -3.95 0.35
CA ALA A 129 47.07 -5.25 0.44
C ALA A 129 45.74 -5.18 1.23
N LYS A 130 45.62 -4.28 2.22
CA LYS A 130 44.37 -4.02 2.95
C LYS A 130 43.35 -3.21 2.15
N ALA A 131 43.78 -2.43 1.16
CA ALA A 131 42.90 -1.65 0.30
C ALA A 131 42.35 -2.48 -0.87
N GLU A 132 43.17 -3.36 -1.47
CA GLU A 132 42.74 -4.27 -2.55
C GLU A 132 41.72 -5.32 -2.07
N THR A 133 41.88 -5.86 -0.87
CA THR A 133 40.94 -6.84 -0.28
C THR A 133 39.56 -6.26 0.05
N ARG A 134 39.39 -4.93 0.07
CA ARG A 134 38.11 -4.24 0.30
C ARG A 134 37.37 -3.86 -0.99
N LYS A 135 37.97 -4.06 -2.17
CA LYS A 135 37.46 -3.59 -3.47
C LYS A 135 36.54 -4.60 -4.19
N GLY A 136 36.12 -5.67 -3.53
CA GLY A 136 35.13 -6.61 -4.05
C GLY A 136 33.83 -6.52 -3.26
N LYS A 137 32.71 -6.20 -3.94
CA LYS A 137 31.24 -6.36 -3.70
C LYS A 137 30.71 -6.94 -2.35
N ARG A 138 31.46 -6.93 -1.26
CA ARG A 138 31.05 -7.39 0.06
C ARG A 138 30.35 -6.22 0.71
N LEU A 139 29.02 -6.36 0.83
CA LEU A 139 28.21 -5.46 1.63
C LEU A 139 28.87 -5.31 3.01
N THR A 140 28.94 -4.07 3.48
CA THR A 140 29.38 -3.76 4.82
C THR A 140 28.45 -4.43 5.83
N GLY A 141 28.93 -4.71 7.06
CA GLY A 141 28.08 -5.27 8.11
C GLY A 141 26.81 -4.45 8.37
N ARG A 142 26.89 -3.12 8.16
CA ARG A 142 25.73 -2.21 8.26
C ARG A 142 24.71 -2.45 7.14
N GLU A 143 25.15 -2.63 5.90
CA GLU A 143 24.27 -2.89 4.75
C GLU A 143 23.63 -4.26 4.83
N ILE A 144 24.40 -5.30 5.22
CA ILE A 144 23.85 -6.64 5.46
C ILE A 144 22.78 -6.57 6.55
N LYS A 145 23.08 -5.94 7.70
CA LYS A 145 22.10 -5.77 8.79
C LYS A 145 20.85 -5.04 8.31
N LYS A 146 21.00 -3.93 7.57
CA LYS A 146 19.86 -3.14 7.07
C LYS A 146 19.00 -3.96 6.11
N LYS A 147 19.63 -4.67 5.17
CA LYS A 147 18.93 -5.53 4.20
C LYS A 147 18.17 -6.66 4.92
N THR A 148 18.86 -7.42 5.79
CA THR A 148 18.24 -8.52 6.53
C THR A 148 17.08 -8.06 7.42
N LEU A 149 17.19 -6.90 8.07
CA LEU A 149 16.08 -6.36 8.88
C LEU A 149 14.91 -5.90 8.02
N ALA A 150 15.17 -5.33 6.83
CA ALA A 150 14.12 -4.96 5.89
C ALA A 150 13.37 -6.21 5.37
N ASP A 151 14.09 -7.26 4.98
CA ASP A 151 13.51 -8.52 4.51
C ASP A 151 12.65 -9.21 5.57
N ARG A 152 13.04 -9.09 6.85
CA ARG A 152 12.27 -9.64 7.99
C ARG A 152 11.05 -8.79 8.36
N ARG A 153 11.01 -7.50 7.99
CA ARG A 153 9.95 -6.58 8.38
C ARG A 153 8.75 -6.75 7.47
N GLN A 154 7.68 -7.35 8.00
CA GLN A 154 6.41 -7.44 7.31
C GLN A 154 5.61 -6.14 7.47
N PRO A 155 5.12 -5.52 6.38
CA PRO A 155 4.25 -4.36 6.47
C PRO A 155 2.93 -4.73 7.15
N LEU A 156 2.36 -3.78 7.92
CA LEU A 156 1.07 -3.96 8.57
C LEU A 156 -0.02 -3.39 7.67
N GLY A 157 -0.86 -4.28 7.11
CA GLY A 157 -2.05 -3.89 6.34
C GLY A 157 -3.30 -3.98 7.22
N ILE A 158 -3.44 -3.06 8.18
CA ILE A 158 -4.50 -3.13 9.21
C ILE A 158 -5.73 -2.25 8.90
N ASP A 159 -5.63 -1.33 7.96
CA ASP A 159 -6.64 -0.27 7.73
C ASP A 159 -8.01 -0.80 7.28
N SER A 160 -8.06 -1.97 6.66
CA SER A 160 -9.29 -2.59 6.16
C SER A 160 -9.71 -3.84 6.94
N MET A 161 -9.11 -4.10 8.11
CA MET A 161 -9.38 -5.29 8.91
C MET A 161 -10.59 -5.09 9.85
N ARG A 162 -11.43 -6.13 10.00
CA ARG A 162 -12.51 -6.15 10.99
C ARG A 162 -11.95 -6.40 12.40
N GLU A 163 -12.72 -6.06 13.44
CA GLU A 163 -12.27 -6.11 14.84
C GLU A 163 -11.68 -7.47 15.26
N ASP A 164 -12.34 -8.58 14.92
CA ASP A 164 -11.84 -9.91 15.29
C ASP A 164 -10.52 -10.24 14.61
N ALA A 165 -10.35 -9.82 13.35
CA ALA A 165 -9.11 -9.98 12.61
C ALA A 165 -7.99 -9.11 13.19
N LEU A 166 -8.31 -7.91 13.70
CA LEU A 166 -7.37 -7.05 14.41
C LEU A 166 -6.91 -7.67 15.73
N LYS A 167 -7.82 -8.28 16.50
CA LYS A 167 -7.48 -9.01 17.74
C LYS A 167 -6.53 -10.16 17.45
N GLN A 168 -6.82 -10.96 16.42
CA GLN A 168 -5.93 -12.05 16.02
C GLN A 168 -4.56 -11.53 15.56
N ARG A 169 -4.53 -10.46 14.75
CA ARG A 169 -3.28 -9.85 14.29
C ARG A 169 -2.44 -9.30 15.44
N ALA A 170 -3.07 -8.74 16.47
CA ALA A 170 -2.39 -8.26 17.66
C ALA A 170 -1.77 -9.42 18.46
N GLN A 171 -2.49 -10.54 18.59
CA GLN A 171 -1.98 -11.74 19.24
C GLN A 171 -0.78 -12.32 18.49
N ASP A 172 -0.83 -12.41 17.16
CA ASP A 172 0.28 -12.89 16.34
C ASP A 172 1.53 -12.00 16.50
N MET A 173 1.33 -10.67 16.52
CA MET A 173 2.41 -9.73 16.77
C MET A 173 3.01 -9.89 18.16
N TRP A 174 2.18 -10.08 19.19
CA TRP A 174 2.64 -10.31 20.54
C TRP A 174 3.48 -11.60 20.64
N ASN A 175 2.97 -12.70 20.06
CA ASN A 175 3.69 -13.97 19.99
C ASN A 175 5.05 -13.80 19.27
N ARG A 176 5.07 -13.01 18.19
CA ARG A 176 6.31 -12.74 17.44
C ARG A 176 7.32 -11.93 18.24
N ILE A 177 6.88 -10.93 18.98
CA ILE A 177 7.74 -10.13 19.87
C ILE A 177 8.30 -11.02 20.98
N TYR A 178 7.46 -11.84 21.61
CA TYR A 178 7.87 -12.77 22.65
C TYR A 178 8.95 -13.73 22.16
N GLN A 179 8.75 -14.34 20.99
CA GLN A 179 9.74 -15.22 20.38
C GLN A 179 11.09 -14.51 20.12
N LEU A 180 11.06 -13.28 19.59
CA LEU A 180 12.27 -12.50 19.33
C LEU A 180 13.01 -12.11 20.62
N GLU A 181 12.29 -11.78 21.69
CA GLU A 181 12.91 -11.52 23.00
C GLU A 181 13.51 -12.79 23.61
N SER A 182 12.85 -13.95 23.46
CA SER A 182 13.40 -15.24 23.90
C SER A 182 14.71 -15.57 23.16
N GLU A 183 14.71 -15.49 21.82
CA GLU A 183 15.92 -15.75 21.02
C GLU A 183 17.06 -14.79 21.38
N LYS A 184 16.74 -13.52 21.61
CA LYS A 184 17.73 -12.51 22.05
C LYS A 184 18.33 -12.87 23.41
N PHE A 185 17.52 -13.34 24.35
CA PHE A 185 18.01 -13.80 25.66
C PHE A 185 18.98 -14.98 25.49
N ASP A 186 18.60 -16.01 24.73
CA ASP A 186 19.46 -17.17 24.49
C ASP A 186 20.79 -16.76 23.85
N TYR A 187 20.76 -15.88 22.84
CA TYR A 187 21.99 -15.35 22.23
C TYR A 187 22.85 -14.57 23.22
N MET A 188 22.25 -13.79 24.13
CA MET A 188 23.00 -13.08 25.17
C MET A 188 23.72 -14.04 26.12
N GLU A 189 23.04 -15.10 26.58
CA GLU A 189 23.65 -16.12 27.44
C GLU A 189 24.76 -16.90 26.71
N HIS A 190 24.51 -17.30 25.46
CA HIS A 190 25.54 -17.91 24.62
C HIS A 190 26.76 -17.00 24.44
N MET A 191 26.57 -15.70 24.21
CA MET A 191 27.69 -14.76 24.08
C MET A 191 28.46 -14.60 25.39
N LYS A 192 27.80 -14.63 26.55
CA LYS A 192 28.49 -14.61 27.85
C LYS A 192 29.36 -15.86 28.03
N HIS A 193 28.82 -17.03 27.72
CA HIS A 193 29.55 -18.29 27.79
C HIS A 193 30.75 -18.31 26.83
N GLN A 194 30.56 -17.88 25.57
CA GLN A 194 31.66 -17.77 24.60
C GLN A 194 32.77 -16.82 25.05
N LYS A 195 32.42 -15.69 25.68
CA LYS A 195 33.43 -14.77 26.24
C LYS A 195 34.25 -15.44 27.34
N TYR A 196 33.62 -16.22 28.20
CA TYR A 196 34.32 -16.99 29.23
C TYR A 196 35.27 -18.03 28.61
N GLU A 197 34.78 -18.82 27.65
CA GLU A 197 35.59 -19.82 26.94
C GLU A 197 36.81 -19.19 26.26
N ILE A 198 36.64 -18.03 25.62
CA ILE A 198 37.76 -17.27 25.02
C ILE A 198 38.81 -16.92 26.08
N ILE A 199 38.40 -16.43 27.25
CA ILE A 199 39.34 -16.09 28.34
C ILE A 199 40.10 -17.33 28.80
N VAL A 200 39.41 -18.45 29.01
CA VAL A 200 40.03 -19.71 29.42
C VAL A 200 41.02 -20.21 28.36
N LEU A 201 40.63 -20.17 27.08
CA LEU A 201 41.51 -20.58 25.98
C LEU A 201 42.74 -19.68 25.86
N LEU A 202 42.59 -18.37 26.02
CA LEU A 202 43.73 -17.43 26.02
C LEU A 202 44.70 -17.75 27.17
N ASN A 203 44.19 -18.02 28.37
CA ASN A 203 45.01 -18.43 29.51
C ASN A 203 45.75 -19.75 29.20
N ARG A 204 45.05 -20.75 28.65
CA ARG A 204 45.67 -22.04 28.25
C ARG A 204 46.79 -21.85 27.22
N ILE A 205 46.58 -20.99 26.22
CA ILE A 205 47.60 -20.65 25.23
C ILE A 205 48.82 -20.00 25.90
N GLN A 206 48.61 -19.04 26.80
CA GLN A 206 49.70 -18.39 27.53
C GLN A 206 50.49 -19.39 28.37
N HIS A 207 49.82 -20.29 29.10
CA HIS A 207 50.48 -21.35 29.87
C HIS A 207 51.29 -22.28 28.96
N ALA A 208 50.73 -22.74 27.83
CA ALA A 208 51.44 -23.59 26.89
C ALA A 208 52.65 -22.90 26.24
N GLN A 209 52.58 -21.58 26.02
CA GLN A 209 53.68 -20.80 25.46
C GLN A 209 54.82 -20.53 26.47
N LYS A 210 54.53 -20.46 27.78
CA LYS A 210 55.56 -20.31 28.82
C LYS A 210 56.59 -21.45 28.78
N PHE A 211 56.17 -22.67 28.45
CA PHE A 211 57.05 -23.83 28.36
C PHE A 211 57.75 -23.99 26.99
N LYS A 212 57.34 -23.24 25.96
CA LYS A 212 58.00 -23.26 24.63
C LYS A 212 59.25 -22.38 24.52
N LYS A 213 59.55 -21.52 25.51
CA LYS A 213 60.79 -20.72 25.55
C LYS A 213 62.02 -21.46 26.10
N GLY A 214 61.96 -22.80 26.25
CA GLY A 214 63.02 -23.61 26.86
C GLY A 214 63.81 -24.55 25.94
N HIS A 215 63.52 -24.62 24.63
CA HIS A 215 64.28 -25.49 23.72
C HIS A 215 64.72 -24.73 22.47
N GLY A 216 65.89 -24.09 22.54
CA GLY A 216 66.46 -23.42 21.38
C GLY A 216 67.68 -22.59 21.66
N LYS A 217 68.78 -23.24 22.07
CA LYS A 217 70.20 -22.99 21.72
C LYS A 217 71.16 -23.39 22.86
N GLY A 218 71.21 -24.69 23.15
CA GLY A 218 72.44 -25.30 23.66
C GLY A 218 73.41 -25.45 22.48
N LYS A 219 74.17 -24.40 22.18
CA LYS A 219 75.33 -24.53 21.27
C LYS A 219 76.47 -25.11 22.09
N VAL A 220 76.45 -26.43 22.27
CA VAL A 220 77.56 -27.17 22.86
C VAL A 220 78.66 -27.23 21.80
N GLY A 221 79.45 -26.16 21.71
CA GLY A 221 80.67 -26.13 20.92
C GLY A 221 81.74 -26.95 21.62
N GLY A 222 81.76 -28.25 21.36
CA GLY A 222 82.84 -29.14 21.76
C GLY A 222 84.15 -28.73 21.09
N ARG A 223 85.06 -28.15 21.87
CA ARG A 223 86.48 -28.04 21.54
C ARG A 223 87.15 -29.32 22.01
N TRP A 224 87.31 -30.28 21.10
CA TRP A 224 88.18 -31.43 21.32
C TRP A 224 89.64 -31.01 21.05
N LYS A 225 90.53 -31.47 21.93
CA LYS A 225 91.99 -31.31 21.86
C LYS A 225 92.56 -32.14 20.72
#